data_AF-A0A952GZQ4-F1
#
_entry.id   AF-A0A952GZQ4-F1
#
_cell.length_a   1.000
_cell.length_b   1.000
_cell.length_c   1.000
_cell.angle_alpha   90.00
_cell.angle_beta   90.00
_cell.angle_gamma   90.00
#
_symmetry.space_group_name_H-M   'P 1'
#
loop_
_entity.id
_entity.type
_entity.pdbx_description
1 polymer ?
#
loop_
_entity_poly.entity_id
_entity_poly.type
_entity_poly.pdbx_seq_one_letter_code
_entity_poly.pdbx_strand_id
1 'polypeptide(L)'
;MRALLFVATALLLGGCATTSVPDPVQATLAKAGLPVDSLGYVLQPLDGSRPALRRRADDAMAPASTMKLVTATVALDKLGINQRGRTELLAATPPRDGIIEGPLILRGGADPDLDWPALWWLLRQLRESGVREIRGGLVVDRTLFNPTRFDVGLPPFDDAPEFAYNVIPDALHLNGSLLDFELQATAGGVAVRSLPALQGLTLDASAMTLSTSACKDWDNDWKPAELTAEGDARRLTLHGAFPAGCRQLAPLQLVDRQWLVTHAVRQLWSELGGTMGPGDAEGPAPAGAVVLASHRGRPLAEVLRGVMKSSDNALTRLVYLQLGAQAAQAGEPTLAAAERAVRGWLAAHGIDTTALVLDNGSGLSRSERVSPALLAGVLRAGQAGAQAPELLATLPVAGLDGTLSRRLKDSPAAG
;
A
#
# COMPACT_ATOMS: atom_id res chain seq x y z
N MET A 1 2.64 -80.51 -17.73
CA MET A 1 1.77 -79.81 -16.76
C MET A 1 2.64 -79.16 -15.70
N ARG A 2 2.30 -77.92 -15.32
CA ARG A 2 2.88 -77.04 -14.29
C ARG A 2 4.06 -76.15 -14.69
N ALA A 3 3.66 -75.02 -15.26
CA ALA A 3 4.37 -73.74 -15.20
C ALA A 3 4.41 -73.23 -13.74
N LEU A 4 5.50 -72.54 -13.37
CA LEU A 4 5.56 -71.67 -12.20
C LEU A 4 6.14 -70.33 -12.63
N LEU A 5 5.26 -69.33 -12.73
CA LEU A 5 5.61 -67.91 -12.79
C LEU A 5 6.06 -67.47 -11.39
N PHE A 6 7.25 -66.88 -11.29
CA PHE A 6 7.64 -66.06 -10.15
C PHE A 6 7.24 -64.61 -10.44
N VAL A 7 6.19 -64.13 -9.77
CA VAL A 7 5.83 -62.71 -9.71
C VAL A 7 6.64 -62.10 -8.57
N ALA A 8 7.55 -61.18 -8.90
CA ALA A 8 8.23 -60.36 -7.92
C ALA A 8 7.33 -59.17 -7.54
N THR A 9 6.73 -59.23 -6.36
CA THR A 9 5.94 -58.14 -5.79
C THR A 9 6.89 -57.10 -5.21
N ALA A 10 7.05 -55.97 -5.90
CA ALA A 10 7.71 -54.79 -5.34
C ALA A 10 6.78 -54.17 -4.29
N LEU A 11 7.11 -54.33 -3.00
CA LEU A 11 6.50 -53.58 -1.90
C LEU A 11 7.02 -52.14 -1.96
N LEU A 12 6.25 -51.26 -2.60
CA LEU A 12 6.34 -49.82 -2.40
C LEU A 12 5.81 -49.53 -0.98
N LEU A 13 6.72 -49.43 -0.01
CA LEU A 13 6.45 -48.80 1.28
C LEU A 13 6.33 -47.28 1.05
N GLY A 14 5.20 -46.86 0.48
CA GLY A 14 4.74 -45.49 0.57
C GLY A 14 4.35 -45.24 2.03
N GLY A 15 5.29 -44.72 2.83
CA GLY A 15 4.98 -44.24 4.16
C GLY A 15 3.89 -43.17 4.05
N CYS A 16 2.69 -43.47 4.54
CA CYS A 16 1.65 -42.47 4.78
C CYS A 16 2.22 -41.44 5.74
N ALA A 17 2.75 -40.33 5.22
CA ALA A 17 3.06 -39.17 6.03
C ALA A 17 1.75 -38.72 6.69
N THR A 18 1.71 -38.80 8.01
CA THR A 18 0.51 -38.58 8.82
C THR A 18 -0.05 -37.17 8.57
N THR A 19 -1.24 -37.15 7.98
CA THR A 19 -2.06 -35.99 7.57
C THR A 19 -2.92 -35.41 8.70
N SER A 20 -2.82 -35.92 9.92
CA SER A 20 -3.66 -35.49 11.04
C SER A 20 -3.20 -34.17 11.62
N VAL A 21 -4.15 -33.26 11.83
CA VAL A 21 -3.93 -32.02 12.59
C VAL A 21 -3.62 -32.40 14.04
N PRO A 22 -2.60 -31.81 14.70
CA PRO A 22 -2.31 -32.16 16.09
C PRO A 22 -3.54 -31.95 17.00
N ASP A 23 -3.79 -32.86 17.95
CA ASP A 23 -4.96 -32.81 18.83
C ASP A 23 -5.16 -31.46 19.54
N PRO A 24 -4.10 -30.78 20.05
CA PRO A 24 -4.26 -29.44 20.64
C PRO A 24 -4.80 -28.41 19.64
N VAL A 25 -4.43 -28.53 18.36
CA VAL A 25 -4.89 -27.64 17.29
C VAL A 25 -6.36 -27.97 16.94
N GLN A 26 -6.71 -29.26 16.84
CA GLN A 26 -8.11 -29.67 16.62
C GLN A 26 -9.03 -29.16 17.73
N ALA A 27 -8.63 -29.33 19.00
CA ALA A 27 -9.40 -28.84 20.15
C ALA A 27 -9.57 -27.31 20.12
N THR A 28 -8.54 -26.58 19.69
CA THR A 28 -8.59 -25.12 19.53
C THR A 28 -9.56 -24.70 18.42
N LEU A 29 -9.50 -25.36 17.26
CA LEU A 29 -10.43 -25.12 16.15
C LEU A 29 -11.88 -25.40 16.57
N ALA A 30 -12.12 -26.52 17.26
CA ALA A 30 -13.44 -26.87 17.78
C ALA A 30 -13.97 -25.81 18.76
N LYS A 31 -13.14 -25.33 19.69
CA LYS A 31 -13.50 -24.26 20.63
C LYS A 31 -13.84 -22.94 19.92
N ALA A 32 -13.20 -22.67 18.78
CA ALA A 32 -13.46 -21.50 17.95
C ALA A 32 -14.65 -21.68 16.99
N GLY A 33 -15.31 -22.85 16.97
CA GLY A 33 -16.39 -23.16 16.02
C GLY A 33 -15.92 -23.29 14.57
N LEU A 34 -14.63 -23.56 14.35
CA LEU A 34 -14.03 -23.66 13.03
C LEU A 34 -13.92 -25.13 12.59
N PRO A 35 -14.39 -25.49 11.37
CA PRO A 35 -14.17 -26.83 10.83
C PRO A 35 -12.69 -27.11 10.65
N VAL A 36 -12.25 -28.34 10.91
CA VAL A 36 -10.84 -28.73 10.73
C VAL A 36 -10.40 -28.50 9.28
N ASP A 37 -11.29 -28.71 8.30
CA ASP A 37 -11.04 -28.45 6.87
C ASP A 37 -10.82 -26.98 6.51
N SER A 38 -11.12 -26.02 7.39
CA SER A 38 -10.79 -24.60 7.16
C SER A 38 -9.29 -24.30 7.27
N LEU A 39 -8.48 -25.21 7.84
CA LEU A 39 -7.05 -24.99 8.10
C LEU A 39 -6.15 -25.54 6.98
N GLY A 40 -5.43 -24.68 6.27
CA GLY A 40 -4.32 -25.05 5.39
C GLY A 40 -2.97 -24.71 6.00
N TYR A 41 -1.97 -25.58 5.88
CA TYR A 41 -0.61 -25.28 6.33
C TYR A 41 0.46 -26.09 5.59
N VAL A 42 1.67 -25.54 5.58
CA VAL A 42 2.92 -26.25 5.31
C VAL A 42 3.90 -25.93 6.43
N LEU A 43 4.41 -26.96 7.09
CA LEU A 43 5.48 -26.86 8.08
C LEU A 43 6.70 -27.59 7.51
N GLN A 44 7.76 -26.85 7.21
CA GLN A 44 8.94 -27.38 6.55
C GLN A 44 10.21 -27.06 7.36
N PRO A 45 10.93 -28.08 7.87
CA PRO A 45 12.26 -27.89 8.43
C PRO A 45 13.22 -27.34 7.38
N LEU A 46 13.97 -26.30 7.75
CA LEU A 46 14.90 -25.63 6.83
C LEU A 46 16.20 -26.40 6.63
N ASP A 47 16.57 -27.23 7.60
CA ASP A 47 17.74 -28.12 7.57
C ASP A 47 17.50 -29.42 6.78
N GLY A 48 16.28 -29.65 6.30
CA GLY A 48 15.89 -30.87 5.60
C GLY A 48 15.88 -32.12 6.49
N SER A 49 15.96 -31.96 7.82
CA SER A 49 16.07 -33.08 8.77
C SER A 49 14.84 -33.97 8.83
N ARG A 50 13.66 -33.45 8.43
CA ARG A 50 12.39 -34.19 8.44
C ARG A 50 11.53 -33.82 7.24
N PRO A 51 10.65 -34.73 6.78
CA PRO A 51 9.63 -34.41 5.78
C PRO A 51 8.74 -33.24 6.23
N ALA A 52 8.30 -32.41 5.29
CA ALA A 52 7.35 -31.35 5.57
C ALA A 52 5.98 -31.92 5.95
N LEU A 53 5.33 -31.32 6.95
CA LEU A 53 3.92 -31.58 7.24
C LEU A 53 3.07 -30.67 6.34
N ARG A 54 2.09 -31.25 5.67
CA ARG A 54 1.28 -30.57 4.66
C ARG A 54 -0.19 -30.90 4.87
N ARG A 55 -1.05 -29.88 4.82
CA ARG A 55 -2.50 -30.03 4.83
C ARG A 55 -3.14 -28.97 3.96
N ARG A 56 -4.00 -29.37 3.00
CA ARG A 56 -4.61 -28.47 2.00
C ARG A 56 -3.57 -27.51 1.42
N ALA A 57 -2.38 -28.04 1.17
CA ALA A 57 -1.19 -27.23 0.93
C ALA A 57 -1.27 -26.53 -0.42
N ASP A 58 -2.01 -27.10 -1.37
CA ASP A 58 -2.11 -26.62 -2.74
C ASP A 58 -3.47 -25.96 -3.02
N ASP A 59 -4.35 -25.89 -2.01
CA ASP A 59 -5.67 -25.28 -2.11
C ASP A 59 -5.57 -23.75 -2.20
N ALA A 60 -6.39 -23.15 -3.08
CA ALA A 60 -6.52 -21.70 -3.18
C ALA A 60 -7.28 -21.14 -1.97
N MET A 61 -6.62 -20.35 -1.13
CA MET A 61 -7.19 -19.78 0.10
C MET A 61 -7.08 -18.24 0.10
N ALA A 62 -8.00 -17.57 0.78
CA ALA A 62 -7.93 -16.12 0.96
C ALA A 62 -6.67 -15.78 1.81
N PRO A 63 -5.71 -15.01 1.28
CA PRO A 63 -4.43 -14.78 1.96
C PRO A 63 -4.54 -13.78 3.11
N ALA A 64 -5.47 -12.82 3.01
CA ALA A 64 -5.35 -11.53 3.67
C ALA A 64 -3.92 -10.98 3.50
N SER A 65 -3.41 -10.23 4.48
CA SER A 65 -2.08 -9.60 4.42
C SER A 65 -0.88 -10.55 4.31
N THR A 66 -1.06 -11.87 4.31
CA THR A 66 0.04 -12.79 3.97
C THR A 66 0.45 -12.67 2.49
N MET A 67 -0.41 -12.14 1.62
CA MET A 67 -0.05 -11.81 0.23
C MET A 67 1.11 -10.81 0.14
N LYS A 68 1.27 -9.94 1.15
CA LYS A 68 2.39 -8.98 1.22
C LYS A 68 3.76 -9.68 1.20
N LEU A 69 3.85 -10.94 1.68
CA LEU A 69 5.09 -11.72 1.58
C LEU A 69 5.51 -11.96 0.13
N VAL A 70 4.54 -12.21 -0.76
CA VAL A 70 4.81 -12.39 -2.20
C VAL A 70 5.35 -11.09 -2.77
N THR A 71 4.61 -9.98 -2.57
CA THR A 71 4.99 -8.67 -3.08
C THR A 71 6.34 -8.20 -2.54
N ALA A 72 6.57 -8.27 -1.23
CA ALA A 72 7.81 -7.83 -0.59
C ALA A 72 9.02 -8.64 -1.06
N THR A 73 8.89 -9.97 -1.13
CA THR A 73 9.99 -10.86 -1.57
C THR A 73 10.37 -10.59 -3.02
N VAL A 74 9.38 -10.51 -3.91
CA VAL A 74 9.64 -10.24 -5.34
C VAL A 74 10.18 -8.82 -5.53
N ALA A 75 9.67 -7.83 -4.79
CA ALA A 75 10.14 -6.45 -4.87
C ALA A 75 11.61 -6.33 -4.46
N LEU A 76 12.01 -6.95 -3.36
CA LEU A 76 13.41 -6.95 -2.92
C LEU A 76 14.35 -7.56 -3.97
N ASP A 77 13.95 -8.68 -4.59
CA ASP A 77 14.76 -9.33 -5.64
C ASP A 77 14.82 -8.53 -6.94
N LYS A 78 13.68 -8.01 -7.42
CA LYS A 78 13.58 -7.38 -8.75
C LYS A 78 13.93 -5.91 -8.78
N LEU A 79 13.54 -5.15 -7.76
CA LEU A 79 13.82 -3.71 -7.66
C LEU A 79 15.17 -3.47 -6.96
N GLY A 80 15.51 -4.31 -5.98
CA GLY A 80 16.70 -4.17 -5.16
C GLY A 80 16.48 -3.29 -3.92
N ILE A 81 17.26 -3.55 -2.87
CA ILE A 81 17.11 -2.92 -1.55
C ILE A 81 17.25 -1.39 -1.56
N ASN A 82 18.00 -0.87 -2.53
CA ASN A 82 18.33 0.56 -2.67
C ASN A 82 17.42 1.31 -3.65
N GLN A 83 16.43 0.64 -4.23
CA GLN A 83 15.44 1.32 -5.08
C GLN A 83 14.75 2.41 -4.26
N ARG A 84 14.53 3.58 -4.88
CA ARG A 84 13.89 4.74 -4.25
C ARG A 84 12.87 5.32 -5.21
N GLY A 85 11.71 5.69 -4.67
CA GLY A 85 10.80 6.57 -5.37
C GLY A 85 11.39 7.97 -5.49
N ARG A 86 10.93 8.74 -6.48
CA ARG A 86 11.42 10.10 -6.74
C ARG A 86 10.28 11.02 -7.12
N THR A 87 10.30 12.24 -6.62
CA THR A 87 9.39 13.30 -7.04
C THR A 87 10.18 14.43 -7.66
N GLU A 88 9.74 14.95 -8.82
CA GLU A 88 10.48 15.97 -9.56
C GLU A 88 9.59 17.17 -9.91
N LEU A 89 10.16 18.37 -9.77
CA LEU A 89 9.63 19.59 -10.37
C LEU A 89 10.32 19.83 -11.71
N LEU A 90 9.54 19.98 -12.77
CA LEU A 90 10.04 20.22 -14.12
C LEU A 90 9.42 21.45 -14.77
N ALA A 91 10.11 21.96 -15.79
CA ALA A 91 9.56 22.90 -16.76
C ALA A 91 9.91 22.45 -18.17
N ALA A 92 9.09 22.84 -19.15
CA ALA A 92 9.36 22.54 -20.56
C ALA A 92 10.69 23.16 -21.04
N THR A 93 11.01 24.34 -20.54
CA THR A 93 12.27 25.06 -20.81
C THR A 93 12.83 25.65 -19.51
N PRO A 94 14.14 25.88 -19.41
CA PRO A 94 14.74 26.54 -18.25
C PRO A 94 14.07 27.89 -17.93
N PRO A 95 13.88 28.22 -16.64
CA PRO A 95 13.36 29.52 -16.23
C PRO A 95 14.25 30.67 -16.71
N ARG A 96 13.65 31.82 -17.04
CA ARG A 96 14.36 33.05 -17.44
C ARG A 96 13.94 34.20 -16.55
N ASP A 97 14.91 34.95 -16.01
CA ASP A 97 14.67 36.07 -15.09
C ASP A 97 13.77 35.72 -13.89
N GLY A 98 13.81 34.45 -13.45
CA GLY A 98 12.97 33.92 -12.37
C GLY A 98 11.54 33.59 -12.78
N ILE A 99 11.26 33.42 -14.08
CA ILE A 99 9.92 33.13 -14.61
C ILE A 99 9.91 31.78 -15.32
N ILE A 100 8.94 30.94 -15.00
CA ILE A 100 8.54 29.79 -15.82
C ILE A 100 7.41 30.24 -16.74
N GLU A 101 7.68 30.26 -18.06
CA GLU A 101 6.73 30.75 -19.08
C GLU A 101 5.48 29.88 -19.22
N GLY A 102 5.60 28.58 -18.94
CA GLY A 102 4.50 27.61 -19.00
C GLY A 102 4.05 27.12 -17.63
N PRO A 103 3.40 25.94 -17.55
CA PRO A 103 3.09 25.33 -16.28
C PRO A 103 4.35 24.80 -15.59
N LEU A 104 4.29 24.75 -14.26
CA LEU A 104 5.18 23.90 -13.47
C LEU A 104 4.67 22.47 -13.58
N ILE A 105 5.56 21.51 -13.83
CA ILE A 105 5.19 20.09 -13.87
C ILE A 105 5.66 19.42 -12.59
N LEU A 106 4.75 18.76 -11.88
CA LEU A 106 5.06 17.91 -10.73
C LEU A 106 4.93 16.45 -11.15
N ARG A 107 6.06 15.78 -11.32
CA ARG A 107 6.12 14.38 -11.74
C ARG A 107 6.23 13.46 -10.53
N GLY A 108 5.27 12.56 -10.41
CA GLY A 108 5.27 11.49 -9.42
C GLY A 108 6.06 10.28 -9.90
N GLY A 109 6.98 9.81 -9.06
CA GLY A 109 7.79 8.62 -9.29
C GLY A 109 7.64 7.58 -8.17
N ALA A 110 6.42 7.43 -7.65
CA ALA A 110 6.03 6.54 -6.55
C ALA A 110 6.89 6.74 -5.29
N ASP A 111 7.03 7.99 -4.86
CA ASP A 111 7.81 8.38 -3.71
C ASP A 111 7.00 8.19 -2.40
N PRO A 112 7.35 7.21 -1.55
CA PRO A 112 6.58 6.94 -0.34
C PRO A 112 6.77 8.02 0.73
N ASP A 113 7.77 8.89 0.59
CA ASP A 113 8.13 9.90 1.58
C ASP A 113 7.88 11.32 1.06
N LEU A 114 7.05 11.50 0.02
CA LEU A 114 6.56 12.82 -0.37
C LEU A 114 5.47 13.27 0.60
N ASP A 115 5.85 13.68 1.81
CA ASP A 115 4.96 14.26 2.82
C ASP A 115 4.89 15.80 2.72
N TRP A 116 4.16 16.45 3.65
CA TRP A 116 4.04 17.91 3.66
C TRP A 116 5.39 18.64 3.80
N PRO A 117 6.27 18.26 4.76
CA PRO A 117 7.64 18.80 4.83
C PRO A 117 8.45 18.61 3.54
N ALA A 118 8.41 17.43 2.91
CA ALA A 118 9.12 17.14 1.68
C ALA A 118 8.62 18.00 0.52
N LEU A 119 7.30 18.18 0.39
CA LEU A 119 6.70 19.07 -0.60
C LEU A 119 7.13 20.53 -0.39
N TRP A 120 7.07 21.02 0.86
CA TRP A 120 7.54 22.37 1.20
C TRP A 120 9.02 22.55 0.82
N TRP A 121 9.87 21.57 1.16
CA TRP A 121 11.30 21.62 0.83
C TRP A 121 11.55 21.60 -0.68
N LEU A 122 10.77 20.83 -1.43
CA LEU A 122 10.86 20.76 -2.89
C LEU A 122 10.51 22.11 -3.54
N LEU A 123 9.44 22.76 -3.08
CA LEU A 123 9.05 24.11 -3.53
C LEU A 123 10.04 25.19 -3.05
N ARG A 124 10.60 25.04 -1.84
CA ARG A 124 11.64 25.93 -1.33
C ARG A 124 12.90 25.89 -2.17
N GLN A 125 13.35 24.72 -2.60
CA GLN A 125 14.47 24.57 -3.54
C GLN A 125 14.21 25.33 -4.85
N LEU A 126 12.99 25.22 -5.39
CA LEU A 126 12.60 25.98 -6.58
C LEU A 126 12.66 27.49 -6.35
N ARG A 127 12.19 28.00 -5.20
CA ARG A 127 12.31 29.43 -4.86
C ARG A 127 13.75 29.90 -4.73
N GLU A 128 14.59 29.13 -4.04
CA GLU A 128 16.02 29.46 -3.83
C GLU A 128 16.82 29.42 -5.14
N SER A 129 16.33 28.71 -6.17
CA SER A 129 16.91 28.77 -7.52
C SER A 129 16.64 30.10 -8.25
N GLY A 130 15.84 31.00 -7.67
CA GLY A 130 15.50 32.31 -8.21
C GLY A 130 14.14 32.38 -8.93
N VAL A 131 13.42 31.26 -9.07
CA VAL A 131 12.07 31.24 -9.67
C VAL A 131 11.07 31.91 -8.73
N ARG A 132 10.37 32.94 -9.23
CA ARG A 132 9.39 33.78 -8.52
C ARG A 132 7.99 33.67 -9.11
N GLU A 133 7.88 33.48 -10.41
CA GLU A 133 6.61 33.48 -11.13
C GLU A 133 6.49 32.22 -12.01
N ILE A 134 5.32 31.61 -11.99
CA ILE A 134 4.90 30.53 -12.88
C ILE A 134 3.70 31.07 -13.65
N ARG A 135 3.84 31.28 -14.96
CA ARG A 135 2.78 31.89 -15.78
C ARG A 135 1.64 30.93 -16.10
N GLY A 136 1.93 29.63 -16.16
CA GLY A 136 0.90 28.59 -16.19
C GLY A 136 0.48 28.13 -14.79
N GLY A 137 -0.35 27.09 -14.75
CA GLY A 137 -0.73 26.38 -13.53
C GLY A 137 0.22 25.22 -13.22
N LEU A 138 -0.33 24.22 -12.54
CA LEU A 138 0.36 22.98 -12.20
C LEU A 138 -0.10 21.84 -13.12
N VAL A 139 0.84 21.19 -13.81
CA VAL A 139 0.59 19.91 -14.48
C VAL A 139 1.08 18.78 -13.58
N VAL A 140 0.19 17.84 -13.24
CA VAL A 140 0.56 16.67 -12.46
C VAL A 140 0.80 15.48 -13.39
N ASP A 141 2.04 15.00 -13.42
CA ASP A 141 2.46 13.87 -14.24
C ASP A 141 2.46 12.58 -13.40
N ARG A 142 1.42 11.76 -13.61
CA ARG A 142 1.22 10.43 -12.98
C ARG A 142 1.58 9.27 -13.91
N THR A 143 2.23 9.55 -15.04
CA THR A 143 2.39 8.58 -16.13
C THR A 143 3.36 7.43 -15.85
N LEU A 144 3.98 7.40 -14.66
CA LEU A 144 4.65 6.20 -14.14
C LEU A 144 3.68 5.00 -14.10
N PHE A 145 2.40 5.25 -13.81
CA PHE A 145 1.37 4.22 -13.79
C PHE A 145 0.40 4.36 -14.97
N ASN A 146 -0.05 3.20 -15.47
CA ASN A 146 -1.00 3.06 -16.57
C ASN A 146 -2.15 2.11 -16.16
N PRO A 147 -3.41 2.57 -16.13
CA PRO A 147 -3.81 3.98 -16.26
C PRO A 147 -3.28 4.82 -15.09
N THR A 148 -3.20 6.15 -15.29
CA THR A 148 -2.73 7.10 -14.26
C THR A 148 -3.65 7.16 -13.03
N ARG A 149 -4.94 6.86 -13.24
CA ARG A 149 -6.01 6.86 -12.23
C ARG A 149 -6.86 5.60 -12.40
N PHE A 150 -6.45 4.50 -11.79
CA PHE A 150 -7.17 3.22 -11.83
C PHE A 150 -8.43 3.20 -10.94
N ASP A 151 -8.66 4.25 -10.17
CA ASP A 151 -9.81 4.45 -9.27
C ASP A 151 -11.04 5.04 -9.96
N VAL A 152 -10.84 5.81 -11.02
CA VAL A 152 -11.92 6.60 -11.62
C VAL A 152 -12.97 5.68 -12.24
N GLY A 153 -14.22 5.84 -11.80
CA GLY A 153 -15.36 5.07 -12.28
C GLY A 153 -15.54 3.70 -11.61
N LEU A 154 -14.73 3.36 -10.62
CA LEU A 154 -14.89 2.14 -9.82
C LEU A 154 -15.67 2.42 -8.53
N PRO A 155 -16.47 1.45 -8.05
CA PRO A 155 -17.12 1.58 -6.75
C PRO A 155 -16.08 1.49 -5.61
N PRO A 156 -16.41 2.05 -4.42
CA PRO A 156 -15.69 1.78 -3.19
C PRO A 156 -15.46 0.27 -2.92
N PHE A 157 -14.35 -0.06 -2.28
CA PHE A 157 -14.06 -1.44 -1.88
C PHE A 157 -15.01 -1.95 -0.77
N ASP A 158 -15.33 -1.08 0.18
CA ASP A 158 -16.27 -1.31 1.28
C ASP A 158 -16.96 0.00 1.70
N ASP A 159 -17.69 -0.04 2.82
CA ASP A 159 -18.49 1.06 3.34
C ASP A 159 -17.65 2.16 4.03
N ALA A 160 -16.31 2.02 4.07
CA ALA A 160 -15.39 2.95 4.70
C ALA A 160 -14.19 3.30 3.77
N PRO A 161 -14.44 3.80 2.54
CA PRO A 161 -13.41 4.01 1.53
C PRO A 161 -12.37 5.08 1.88
N GLU A 162 -12.66 5.91 2.87
CA GLU A 162 -11.90 7.10 3.23
C GLU A 162 -10.73 6.79 4.18
N PHE A 163 -10.72 5.60 4.78
CA PHE A 163 -9.71 5.21 5.76
C PHE A 163 -8.40 4.76 5.10
N ALA A 164 -7.30 4.96 5.82
CA ALA A 164 -5.94 4.72 5.33
C ALA A 164 -5.72 3.33 4.70
N TYR A 165 -6.39 2.29 5.18
CA TYR A 165 -6.24 0.93 4.64
C TYR A 165 -6.83 0.76 3.23
N ASN A 166 -7.74 1.64 2.82
CA ASN A 166 -8.39 1.66 1.50
C ASN A 166 -7.70 2.60 0.51
N VAL A 167 -6.72 3.39 0.97
CA VAL A 167 -6.01 4.36 0.13
C VAL A 167 -5.59 3.75 -1.18
N ILE A 168 -5.95 4.47 -2.23
CA ILE A 168 -5.61 4.15 -3.61
C ILE A 168 -4.20 4.71 -3.86
N PRO A 169 -3.22 3.87 -4.25
CA PRO A 169 -1.89 4.36 -4.60
C PRO A 169 -1.93 5.35 -5.77
N ASP A 170 -1.03 6.33 -5.72
CA ASP A 170 -0.84 7.36 -6.74
C ASP A 170 0.64 7.37 -7.09
N ALA A 171 1.01 7.61 -8.35
CA ALA A 171 2.40 7.82 -8.72
C ALA A 171 3.00 9.03 -8.00
N LEU A 172 2.19 10.05 -7.66
CA LEU A 172 2.66 11.18 -6.86
C LEU A 172 2.72 10.87 -5.35
N HIS A 173 1.78 10.06 -4.86
CA HIS A 173 1.67 9.60 -3.46
C HIS A 173 1.84 10.69 -2.37
N LEU A 174 1.45 11.94 -2.65
CA LEU A 174 1.56 13.05 -1.71
C LEU A 174 0.86 12.74 -0.38
N ASN A 175 1.62 12.74 0.71
CA ASN A 175 1.20 12.42 2.07
C ASN A 175 0.36 11.14 2.16
N GLY A 176 0.73 10.11 1.39
CA GLY A 176 -0.05 8.86 1.32
C GLY A 176 -1.45 9.04 0.72
N SER A 177 -1.69 10.12 -0.03
CA SER A 177 -3.03 10.56 -0.49
C SER A 177 -4.03 10.84 0.65
N LEU A 178 -3.52 11.16 1.84
CA LEU A 178 -4.31 11.44 3.04
C LEU A 178 -4.16 12.90 3.45
N LEU A 179 -5.21 13.44 4.06
CA LEU A 179 -5.17 14.69 4.81
C LEU A 179 -5.55 14.39 6.25
N ASP A 180 -4.84 14.98 7.20
CA ASP A 180 -5.16 14.79 8.61
C ASP A 180 -6.34 15.69 8.99
N PHE A 181 -7.35 15.11 9.63
CA PHE A 181 -8.49 15.82 10.18
C PHE A 181 -8.46 15.70 11.70
N GLU A 182 -8.41 16.83 12.39
CA GLU A 182 -8.60 16.86 13.84
C GLU A 182 -10.09 17.04 14.14
N LEU A 183 -10.70 15.99 14.70
CA LEU A 183 -12.07 16.01 15.20
C LEU A 183 -12.04 16.20 16.72
N GLN A 184 -12.87 17.11 17.22
CA GLN A 184 -12.98 17.38 18.65
C GLN A 184 -14.44 17.51 19.06
N ALA A 185 -14.84 16.73 20.07
CA ALA A 185 -16.13 16.92 20.73
C ALA A 185 -16.12 18.23 21.54
N THR A 186 -17.15 19.03 21.37
CA THR A 186 -17.37 20.32 22.04
C THR A 186 -18.76 20.38 22.67
N ALA A 187 -19.04 21.42 23.45
CA ALA A 187 -20.38 21.64 24.00
C ALA A 187 -21.46 21.84 22.92
N GLY A 188 -21.06 22.29 21.71
CA GLY A 188 -21.96 22.56 20.59
C GLY A 188 -22.04 21.43 19.54
N GLY A 189 -21.45 20.26 19.79
CA GLY A 189 -21.35 19.17 18.81
C GLY A 189 -19.89 18.86 18.46
N VAL A 190 -19.62 18.52 17.20
CA VAL A 190 -18.28 18.16 16.72
C VAL A 190 -17.65 19.35 15.99
N ALA A 191 -16.43 19.71 16.37
CA ALA A 191 -15.59 20.63 15.61
C ALA A 191 -14.57 19.85 14.78
N VAL A 192 -14.26 20.34 13.58
CA VAL A 192 -13.29 19.72 12.68
C VAL A 192 -12.35 20.77 12.08
N ARG A 193 -11.07 20.43 11.93
CA ARG A 193 -10.11 21.18 11.10
C ARG A 193 -9.18 20.21 10.37
N SER A 194 -8.63 20.62 9.23
CA SER A 194 -7.60 19.87 8.54
C SER A 194 -6.20 20.34 8.93
N LEU A 195 -5.22 19.45 8.82
CA LEU A 195 -3.80 19.72 9.00
C LEU A 195 -3.02 19.20 7.78
N PRO A 196 -2.41 20.09 6.97
CA PRO A 196 -2.52 21.54 7.04
C PRO A 196 -3.94 22.04 6.72
N ALA A 197 -4.23 23.29 7.11
CA ALA A 197 -5.43 23.98 6.63
C ALA A 197 -5.26 24.30 5.14
N LEU A 198 -6.23 23.92 4.32
CA LEU A 198 -6.19 24.13 2.87
C LEU A 198 -7.17 25.24 2.45
N GLN A 199 -6.65 26.22 1.71
CA GLN A 199 -7.48 27.25 1.10
C GLN A 199 -8.47 26.65 0.11
N GLY A 200 -9.73 27.05 0.21
CA GLY A 200 -10.82 26.52 -0.61
C GLY A 200 -11.43 25.23 -0.08
N LEU A 201 -10.99 24.68 1.06
CA LEU A 201 -11.66 23.56 1.73
C LEU A 201 -12.47 24.06 2.93
N THR A 202 -13.80 24.02 2.82
CA THR A 202 -14.72 24.25 3.92
C THR A 202 -15.08 22.93 4.58
N LEU A 203 -14.99 22.86 5.91
CA LEU A 203 -15.29 21.66 6.68
C LEU A 203 -16.56 21.88 7.50
N ASP A 204 -17.49 20.94 7.44
CA ASP A 204 -18.76 20.99 8.14
C ASP A 204 -19.01 19.67 8.88
N ALA A 205 -19.02 19.71 10.21
CA ALA A 205 -19.36 18.56 11.05
C ALA A 205 -20.71 18.74 11.78
N SER A 206 -21.54 19.70 11.35
CA SER A 206 -22.84 19.97 11.97
C SER A 206 -23.84 18.81 11.82
N ALA A 207 -23.63 17.95 10.82
CA ALA A 207 -24.43 16.74 10.60
C ALA A 207 -23.95 15.53 11.44
N MET A 208 -22.89 15.68 12.23
CA MET A 208 -22.44 14.66 13.19
C MET A 208 -23.14 14.82 14.54
N THR A 209 -23.42 13.70 15.20
CA THR A 209 -23.96 13.67 16.57
C THR A 209 -22.91 13.22 17.58
N LEU A 210 -23.13 13.49 18.87
CA LEU A 210 -22.29 12.94 19.93
C LEU A 210 -22.79 11.56 20.37
N SER A 211 -21.87 10.60 20.52
CA SER A 211 -22.15 9.26 21.06
C SER A 211 -21.51 9.03 22.43
N THR A 212 -21.91 7.95 23.10
CA THR A 212 -21.34 7.49 24.38
C THR A 212 -20.27 6.41 24.22
N SER A 213 -19.87 6.10 22.97
CA SER A 213 -18.82 5.14 22.65
C SER A 213 -17.48 5.56 23.25
N ALA A 214 -16.53 4.62 23.39
CA ALA A 214 -15.19 4.99 23.84
C ALA A 214 -14.44 5.74 22.73
N CYS A 215 -13.59 6.71 23.09
CA CYS A 215 -12.84 7.51 22.11
C CYS A 215 -11.89 6.68 21.22
N LYS A 216 -11.46 5.49 21.67
CA LYS A 216 -10.68 4.54 20.86
C LYS A 216 -11.48 3.87 19.73
N ASP A 217 -12.81 3.94 19.81
CA ASP A 217 -13.77 3.32 18.91
C ASP A 217 -14.57 4.43 18.16
N TRP A 218 -13.92 5.57 17.92
CA TRP A 218 -14.56 6.79 17.39
C TRP A 218 -15.12 6.64 15.99
N ASP A 219 -14.59 5.69 15.23
CA ASP A 219 -14.88 5.38 13.84
C ASP A 219 -16.02 4.37 13.67
N ASN A 220 -16.48 3.71 14.75
CA ASN A 220 -17.54 2.69 14.68
C ASN A 220 -18.87 3.22 14.13
N ASP A 221 -19.18 4.49 14.40
CA ASP A 221 -20.41 5.15 13.96
C ASP A 221 -20.16 6.15 12.81
N TRP A 222 -18.99 6.07 12.17
CA TRP A 222 -18.65 6.89 11.00
C TRP A 222 -19.60 6.59 9.84
N LYS A 223 -19.96 7.63 9.09
CA LYS A 223 -20.64 7.49 7.80
C LYS A 223 -19.82 8.22 6.74
N PRO A 224 -19.80 7.73 5.49
CA PRO A 224 -19.10 8.38 4.40
C PRO A 224 -19.41 9.87 4.35
N ALA A 225 -18.36 10.68 4.22
CA ALA A 225 -18.46 12.12 4.10
C ALA A 225 -19.00 12.51 2.71
N GLU A 226 -19.63 13.68 2.64
CA GLU A 226 -20.11 14.24 1.38
C GLU A 226 -19.18 15.37 0.94
N LEU A 227 -18.61 15.25 -0.27
CA LEU A 227 -17.81 16.30 -0.89
C LEU A 227 -18.61 16.99 -2.00
N THR A 228 -18.89 18.27 -1.84
CA THR A 228 -19.59 19.09 -2.83
C THR A 228 -18.68 20.17 -3.41
N ALA A 229 -18.84 20.45 -4.71
CA ALA A 229 -18.08 21.50 -5.39
C ALA A 229 -18.80 22.85 -5.29
N GLU A 230 -18.07 23.87 -4.85
CA GLU A 230 -18.52 25.27 -4.79
C GLU A 230 -17.61 26.12 -5.69
N GLY A 231 -17.72 25.91 -7.01
CA GLY A 231 -16.72 26.42 -7.97
C GLY A 231 -15.38 25.71 -7.80
N ASP A 232 -14.31 26.46 -7.55
CA ASP A 232 -12.97 25.90 -7.26
C ASP A 232 -12.83 25.43 -5.80
N ALA A 233 -13.70 25.93 -4.92
CA ALA A 233 -13.76 25.49 -3.53
C ALA A 233 -14.49 24.14 -3.39
N ARG A 234 -14.30 23.50 -2.23
CA ARG A 234 -14.93 22.27 -1.82
C ARG A 234 -15.55 22.45 -0.44
N ARG A 235 -16.76 21.93 -0.26
CA ARG A 235 -17.36 21.73 1.06
C ARG A 235 -17.37 20.24 1.37
N LEU A 236 -16.76 19.88 2.48
CA LEU A 236 -16.72 18.53 3.02
C LEU A 236 -17.62 18.46 4.25
N THR A 237 -18.70 17.69 4.15
CA THR A 237 -19.66 17.46 5.23
C THR A 237 -19.42 16.11 5.85
N LEU A 238 -19.17 16.07 7.16
CA LEU A 238 -18.97 14.84 7.92
C LEU A 238 -20.29 14.35 8.52
N HIS A 239 -20.47 13.02 8.52
CA HIS A 239 -21.69 12.36 8.97
C HIS A 239 -21.40 11.27 9.99
N GLY A 240 -22.46 10.83 10.69
CA GLY A 240 -22.37 9.76 11.68
C GLY A 240 -22.36 10.28 13.11
N ALA A 241 -21.70 9.54 14.00
CA ALA A 241 -21.55 9.94 15.40
C ALA A 241 -20.08 9.95 15.84
N PHE A 242 -19.75 10.83 16.77
CA PHE A 242 -18.41 10.96 17.34
C PHE A 242 -18.46 10.94 18.88
N PRO A 243 -17.57 10.23 19.58
CA PRO A 243 -17.68 10.11 21.03
C PRO A 243 -17.57 11.43 21.79
N ALA A 244 -18.44 11.63 22.78
CA ALA A 244 -18.38 12.77 23.68
C ALA A 244 -17.04 12.81 24.45
N GLY A 245 -16.46 14.01 24.60
CA GLY A 245 -15.17 14.20 25.27
C GLY A 245 -13.95 13.68 24.50
N CYS A 246 -14.13 13.24 23.25
CA CYS A 246 -13.06 12.71 22.42
C CYS A 246 -12.35 13.80 21.60
N ARG A 247 -11.08 13.57 21.32
CA ARG A 247 -10.28 14.31 20.34
C ARG A 247 -9.47 13.31 19.56
N GLN A 248 -9.55 13.35 18.23
CA GLN A 248 -8.83 12.43 17.35
C GLN A 248 -8.20 13.19 16.20
N LEU A 249 -6.99 12.78 15.86
CA LEU A 249 -6.33 13.15 14.61
C LEU A 249 -6.45 11.95 13.67
N ALA A 250 -7.25 12.10 12.62
CA ALA A 250 -7.60 11.03 11.71
C ALA A 250 -7.03 11.32 10.30
N PRO A 251 -6.08 10.51 9.80
CA PRO A 251 -5.66 10.59 8.42
C PRO A 251 -6.74 9.97 7.52
N LEU A 252 -7.37 10.78 6.67
CA LEU A 252 -8.48 10.34 5.81
C LEU A 252 -8.31 10.83 4.36
N GLN A 253 -8.79 10.03 3.41
CA GLN A 253 -8.83 10.35 1.98
C GLN A 253 -10.21 10.91 1.59
N LEU A 254 -10.49 12.14 2.03
CA LEU A 254 -11.79 12.80 1.84
C LEU A 254 -11.86 13.76 0.64
N VAL A 255 -10.73 13.99 -0.02
CA VAL A 255 -10.61 14.97 -1.11
C VAL A 255 -9.93 14.30 -2.31
N ASP A 256 -10.36 14.66 -3.52
CA ASP A 256 -9.74 14.15 -4.74
C ASP A 256 -8.24 14.50 -4.78
N ARG A 257 -7.44 13.55 -5.24
CA ARG A 257 -5.97 13.64 -5.24
C ARG A 257 -5.44 14.73 -6.18
N GLN A 258 -6.13 15.04 -7.28
CA GLN A 258 -5.73 16.14 -8.15
C GLN A 258 -5.98 17.46 -7.44
N TRP A 259 -7.17 17.63 -6.85
CA TRP A 259 -7.52 18.84 -6.11
C TRP A 259 -6.60 19.06 -4.90
N LEU A 260 -6.32 18.02 -4.12
CA LEU A 260 -5.43 18.09 -2.95
C LEU A 260 -4.04 18.62 -3.33
N VAL A 261 -3.47 18.06 -4.41
CA VAL A 261 -2.12 18.40 -4.87
C VAL A 261 -2.07 19.83 -5.40
N THR A 262 -3.01 20.24 -6.25
CA THR A 262 -2.99 21.58 -6.85
C THR A 262 -3.16 22.67 -5.80
N HIS A 263 -4.10 22.50 -4.86
CA HIS A 263 -4.32 23.46 -3.78
C HIS A 263 -3.16 23.52 -2.80
N ALA A 264 -2.60 22.37 -2.40
CA ALA A 264 -1.44 22.36 -1.52
C ALA A 264 -0.21 23.03 -2.15
N VAL A 265 0.10 22.72 -3.42
CA VAL A 265 1.23 23.34 -4.13
C VAL A 265 1.03 24.85 -4.28
N ARG A 266 -0.17 25.29 -4.68
CA ARG A 266 -0.49 26.72 -4.83
C ARG A 266 -0.35 27.47 -3.51
N GLN A 267 -0.91 26.91 -2.45
CA GLN A 267 -0.85 27.53 -1.13
C GLN A 267 0.60 27.65 -0.65
N LEU A 268 1.36 26.55 -0.65
CA LEU A 268 2.75 26.56 -0.20
C LEU A 268 3.63 27.46 -1.08
N TRP A 269 3.41 27.48 -2.40
CA TRP A 269 4.13 28.37 -3.31
C TRP A 269 3.88 29.85 -3.01
N SER A 270 2.61 30.21 -2.75
CA SER A 270 2.20 31.56 -2.34
C SER A 270 2.80 31.96 -1.00
N GLU A 271 2.79 31.06 -0.01
CA GLU A 271 3.41 31.28 1.31
C GLU A 271 4.93 31.50 1.20
N LEU A 272 5.58 30.89 0.21
CA LEU A 272 6.98 31.14 -0.12
C LEU A 272 7.21 32.40 -0.98
N GLY A 273 6.17 33.21 -1.21
CA GLY A 273 6.21 34.47 -1.95
C GLY A 273 6.30 34.30 -3.48
N GLY A 274 5.87 33.16 -4.02
CA GLY A 274 5.77 32.93 -5.45
C GLY A 274 4.36 33.18 -5.99
N THR A 275 4.24 33.44 -7.28
CA THR A 275 2.96 33.56 -7.99
C THR A 275 2.78 32.43 -8.99
N MET A 276 1.52 31.98 -9.19
CA MET A 276 1.17 30.92 -10.14
C MET A 276 -0.12 31.28 -10.88
N GLY A 277 -0.04 31.35 -12.21
CA GLY A 277 -1.18 31.58 -13.10
C GLY A 277 -2.16 30.39 -13.14
N PRO A 278 -3.28 30.49 -13.88
CA PRO A 278 -4.25 29.41 -14.00
C PRO A 278 -3.77 28.28 -14.93
N GLY A 279 -4.54 27.19 -15.01
CA GLY A 279 -4.31 26.10 -15.98
C GLY A 279 -3.81 24.80 -15.36
N ASP A 280 -4.34 24.44 -14.19
CA ASP A 280 -4.03 23.17 -13.55
C ASP A 280 -4.59 22.00 -14.37
N ALA A 281 -3.79 20.95 -14.55
CA ALA A 281 -4.15 19.80 -15.37
C ALA A 281 -3.44 18.52 -14.91
N GLU A 282 -3.91 17.38 -15.40
CA GLU A 282 -3.14 16.13 -15.42
C GLU A 282 -2.52 15.95 -16.80
N GLY A 283 -1.30 15.45 -16.87
CA GLY A 283 -0.67 15.16 -18.16
C GLY A 283 0.81 14.77 -18.05
N PRO A 284 1.37 14.12 -19.08
CA PRO A 284 2.78 13.79 -19.11
C PRO A 284 3.63 15.06 -19.17
N ALA A 285 4.81 15.04 -18.52
CA ALA A 285 5.79 16.09 -18.80
C ALA A 285 6.25 15.99 -20.27
N PRO A 286 6.46 17.12 -20.95
CA PRO A 286 6.91 17.14 -22.34
C PRO A 286 8.30 16.51 -22.48
N ALA A 287 8.58 15.96 -23.66
CA ALA A 287 9.90 15.46 -23.99
C ALA A 287 10.95 16.58 -23.88
N GLY A 288 12.08 16.28 -23.23
CA GLY A 288 13.14 17.26 -23.00
C GLY A 288 12.88 18.26 -21.86
N ALA A 289 11.82 18.06 -21.06
CA ALA A 289 11.59 18.87 -19.85
C ALA A 289 12.82 18.84 -18.93
N VAL A 290 13.14 20.00 -18.36
CA VAL A 290 14.27 20.18 -17.46
C VAL A 290 13.85 19.99 -16.02
N VAL A 291 14.64 19.24 -15.25
CA VAL A 291 14.43 19.06 -13.81
C VAL A 291 14.94 20.30 -13.08
N LEU A 292 14.07 20.92 -12.29
CA LEU A 292 14.36 22.13 -11.51
C LEU A 292 14.67 21.79 -10.05
N ALA A 293 13.98 20.80 -9.50
CA ALA A 293 14.22 20.27 -8.16
C ALA A 293 13.78 18.81 -8.10
N SER A 294 14.35 18.04 -7.16
CA SER A 294 13.98 16.64 -6.96
C SER A 294 14.01 16.25 -5.48
N HIS A 295 13.07 15.40 -5.08
CA HIS A 295 13.05 14.70 -3.81
C HIS A 295 13.23 13.20 -4.05
N ARG A 296 13.98 12.52 -3.18
CA ARG A 296 14.17 11.06 -3.24
C ARG A 296 13.79 10.47 -1.89
N GLY A 297 12.81 9.58 -1.89
CA GLY A 297 12.42 8.84 -0.69
C GLY A 297 13.47 7.85 -0.21
N ARG A 298 13.20 7.22 0.93
CA ARG A 298 14.01 6.19 1.57
C ARG A 298 14.12 4.91 0.73
N PRO A 299 15.14 4.07 0.98
CA PRO A 299 15.31 2.80 0.26
C PRO A 299 14.12 1.85 0.45
N LEU A 300 13.85 1.04 -0.56
CA LEU A 300 12.81 0.01 -0.54
C LEU A 300 12.88 -0.91 0.69
N ALA A 301 14.08 -1.31 1.13
CA ALA A 301 14.22 -2.14 2.32
C ALA A 301 13.65 -1.47 3.59
N GLU A 302 13.80 -0.15 3.71
CA GLU A 302 13.26 0.62 4.84
C GLU A 302 11.74 0.80 4.73
N VAL A 303 11.24 1.05 3.51
CA VAL A 303 9.80 1.09 3.22
C VAL A 303 9.15 -0.24 3.61
N LEU A 304 9.71 -1.36 3.16
CA LEU A 304 9.18 -2.69 3.42
C LEU A 304 9.23 -3.07 4.90
N ARG A 305 10.22 -2.60 5.65
CA ARG A 305 10.21 -2.76 7.11
C ARG A 305 8.98 -2.11 7.74
N GLY A 306 8.63 -0.89 7.34
CA GLY A 306 7.38 -0.26 7.78
C GLY A 306 6.15 -1.07 7.37
N VAL A 307 6.05 -1.35 6.06
CA VAL A 307 4.93 -2.08 5.44
C VAL A 307 4.64 -3.41 6.13
N MET A 308 5.66 -4.23 6.35
CA MET A 308 5.47 -5.59 6.88
C MET A 308 5.19 -5.58 8.39
N LYS A 309 5.70 -4.59 9.13
CA LYS A 309 5.44 -4.45 10.58
C LYS A 309 4.04 -3.93 10.88
N SER A 310 3.59 -2.89 10.15
CA SER A 310 2.24 -2.31 10.30
C SER A 310 1.17 -3.00 9.44
N SER A 311 1.59 -3.86 8.50
CA SER A 311 0.73 -4.46 7.47
C SER A 311 0.04 -3.41 6.57
N ASP A 312 0.79 -2.38 6.15
CA ASP A 312 0.29 -1.26 5.35
C ASP A 312 -0.16 -1.70 3.93
N ASN A 313 -1.45 -1.54 3.64
CA ASN A 313 -2.02 -1.90 2.34
C ASN A 313 -1.59 -0.92 1.23
N ALA A 314 -1.66 0.38 1.49
CA ALA A 314 -1.43 1.42 0.51
C ALA A 314 0.00 1.37 -0.02
N LEU A 315 0.97 1.29 0.89
CA LEU A 315 2.38 1.17 0.53
C LEU A 315 2.71 -0.19 -0.09
N THR A 316 2.04 -1.28 0.30
CA THR A 316 2.22 -2.56 -0.43
C THR A 316 1.78 -2.43 -1.88
N ARG A 317 0.60 -1.84 -2.11
CA ARG A 317 0.07 -1.65 -3.47
C ARG A 317 0.94 -0.68 -4.28
N LEU A 318 1.52 0.35 -3.64
CA LEU A 318 2.49 1.24 -4.27
C LEU A 318 3.75 0.47 -4.73
N VAL A 319 4.31 -0.38 -3.87
CA VAL A 319 5.45 -1.24 -4.22
C VAL A 319 5.09 -2.24 -5.32
N TYR A 320 3.88 -2.81 -5.29
CA TYR A 320 3.38 -3.69 -6.35
C TYR A 320 3.27 -2.95 -7.70
N LEU A 321 2.82 -1.70 -7.70
CA LEU A 321 2.79 -0.87 -8.90
C LEU A 321 4.20 -0.45 -9.37
N GLN A 322 5.15 -0.22 -8.46
CA GLN A 322 6.55 0.03 -8.83
C GLN A 322 7.16 -1.19 -9.53
N LEU A 323 6.90 -2.41 -9.04
CA LEU A 323 7.23 -3.66 -9.72
C LEU A 323 6.65 -3.69 -11.14
N GLY A 324 5.37 -3.37 -11.28
CA GLY A 324 4.70 -3.28 -12.57
C GLY A 324 5.32 -2.25 -13.49
N ALA A 325 5.60 -1.03 -12.99
CA ALA A 325 6.15 0.05 -13.79
C ALA A 325 7.57 -0.27 -14.31
N GLN A 326 8.40 -0.95 -13.50
CA GLN A 326 9.71 -1.42 -13.94
C GLN A 326 9.60 -2.54 -15.00
N ALA A 327 8.60 -3.40 -14.88
CA ALA A 327 8.42 -4.54 -15.77
C ALA A 327 7.60 -4.23 -17.04
N ALA A 328 6.90 -3.10 -17.07
CA ALA A 328 5.90 -2.78 -18.09
C ALA A 328 6.47 -2.71 -19.49
N GLN A 329 5.75 -3.30 -20.43
CA GLN A 329 5.94 -3.10 -21.86
C GLN A 329 5.13 -1.88 -22.32
N ALA A 330 5.45 -1.33 -23.49
CA ALA A 330 4.76 -0.16 -24.04
C ALA A 330 3.24 -0.40 -24.12
N GLY A 331 2.47 0.45 -23.44
CA GLY A 331 1.00 0.39 -23.39
C GLY A 331 0.42 -0.67 -22.47
N GLU A 332 1.24 -1.51 -21.82
CA GLU A 332 0.77 -2.51 -20.87
C GLU A 332 0.20 -1.83 -19.60
N PRO A 333 -0.96 -2.26 -19.08
CA PRO A 333 -1.42 -1.80 -17.77
C PRO A 333 -0.44 -2.20 -16.66
N THR A 334 -0.12 -1.27 -15.76
CA THR A 334 0.88 -1.46 -14.71
C THR A 334 0.55 -2.65 -13.79
N LEU A 335 -0.72 -2.86 -13.46
CA LEU A 335 -1.14 -4.00 -12.65
C LEU A 335 -0.91 -5.34 -13.35
N ALA A 336 -1.18 -5.41 -14.66
CA ALA A 336 -0.92 -6.62 -15.46
C ALA A 336 0.59 -6.91 -15.55
N ALA A 337 1.40 -5.86 -15.72
CA ALA A 337 2.86 -5.98 -15.70
C ALA A 337 3.39 -6.45 -14.33
N ALA A 338 2.80 -5.97 -13.23
CA ALA A 338 3.14 -6.39 -11.87
C ALA A 338 2.83 -7.87 -11.65
N GLU A 339 1.63 -8.32 -12.06
CA GLU A 339 1.24 -9.72 -11.99
C GLU A 339 2.20 -10.60 -12.79
N ARG A 340 2.51 -10.19 -14.03
CA ARG A 340 3.47 -10.89 -14.89
C ARG A 340 4.86 -10.97 -14.26
N ALA A 341 5.34 -9.90 -13.63
CA ALA A 341 6.62 -9.88 -12.93
C ALA A 341 6.66 -10.86 -11.75
N VAL A 342 5.59 -10.89 -10.94
CA VAL A 342 5.46 -11.82 -9.81
C VAL A 342 5.40 -13.27 -10.29
N ARG A 343 4.54 -13.57 -11.27
CA ARG A 343 4.43 -14.93 -11.82
C ARG A 343 5.74 -15.39 -12.46
N GLY A 344 6.43 -14.51 -13.17
CA GLY A 344 7.75 -14.80 -13.75
C GLY A 344 8.80 -15.10 -12.68
N TRP A 345 8.81 -14.36 -11.57
CA TRP A 345 9.69 -14.64 -10.44
C TRP A 345 9.37 -15.99 -9.79
N LEU A 346 8.09 -16.29 -9.55
CA LEU A 346 7.65 -17.56 -8.95
C LEU A 346 8.03 -18.76 -9.84
N ALA A 347 7.80 -18.65 -11.16
CA ALA A 347 8.18 -19.69 -12.12
C ALA A 347 9.69 -19.93 -12.16
N ALA A 348 10.50 -18.87 -12.09
CA ALA A 348 11.96 -18.98 -12.05
C ALA A 348 12.48 -19.72 -10.80
N HIS A 349 11.69 -19.73 -9.72
CA HIS A 349 11.98 -20.45 -8.47
C HIS A 349 11.27 -21.81 -8.38
N GLY A 350 10.63 -22.28 -9.47
CA GLY A 350 9.92 -23.55 -9.50
C GLY A 350 8.69 -23.59 -8.58
N ILE A 351 8.09 -22.44 -8.28
CA ILE A 351 6.91 -22.31 -7.42
C ILE A 351 5.66 -22.36 -8.30
N ASP A 352 4.77 -23.31 -8.02
CA ASP A 352 3.50 -23.44 -8.72
C ASP A 352 2.58 -22.24 -8.43
N THR A 353 2.00 -21.67 -9.49
CA THR A 353 1.11 -20.50 -9.43
C THR A 353 -0.34 -20.84 -9.77
N THR A 354 -0.69 -22.13 -9.89
CA THR A 354 -2.04 -22.59 -10.26
C THR A 354 -3.12 -22.06 -9.30
N ALA A 355 -2.83 -22.03 -8.00
CA ALA A 355 -3.73 -21.52 -6.97
C ALA A 355 -3.65 -19.99 -6.75
N LEU A 356 -2.77 -19.29 -7.48
CA LEU A 356 -2.51 -17.87 -7.29
C LEU A 356 -3.49 -17.01 -8.08
N VAL A 357 -4.24 -16.18 -7.35
CA VAL A 357 -5.01 -15.07 -7.91
C VAL A 357 -4.44 -13.78 -7.30
N LEU A 358 -3.89 -12.92 -8.15
CA LEU A 358 -3.37 -11.60 -7.79
C LEU A 358 -4.35 -10.54 -8.24
N ASP A 359 -4.45 -9.45 -7.47
CA ASP A 359 -5.22 -8.27 -7.83
C ASP A 359 -4.39 -7.02 -7.53
N ASN A 360 -4.07 -6.80 -6.26
CA ASN A 360 -3.38 -5.59 -5.81
C ASN A 360 -2.12 -5.87 -4.97
N GLY A 361 -1.80 -7.13 -4.72
CA GLY A 361 -0.56 -7.58 -4.06
C GLY A 361 -0.54 -7.36 -2.55
N SER A 362 -1.58 -6.77 -1.96
CA SER A 362 -1.64 -6.48 -0.53
C SER A 362 -2.41 -7.50 0.29
N GLY A 363 -3.28 -8.28 -0.32
CA GLY A 363 -4.21 -9.15 0.40
C GLY A 363 -5.52 -8.49 0.79
N LEU A 364 -5.70 -7.21 0.46
CA LEU A 364 -6.96 -6.49 0.73
C LEU A 364 -8.10 -7.01 -0.14
N SER A 365 -7.81 -7.42 -1.37
CA SER A 365 -8.86 -7.85 -2.30
C SER A 365 -9.52 -9.15 -1.83
N ARG A 366 -10.85 -9.20 -1.94
CA ARG A 366 -11.63 -10.41 -1.63
C ARG A 366 -11.44 -11.52 -2.67
N SER A 367 -10.92 -11.19 -3.85
CA SER A 367 -10.68 -12.15 -4.94
C SER A 367 -9.33 -12.85 -4.83
N GLU A 368 -8.35 -12.24 -4.16
CA GLU A 368 -6.98 -12.77 -4.08
C GLU A 368 -6.95 -14.15 -3.44
N ARG A 369 -6.11 -15.03 -4.01
CA ARG A 369 -5.93 -16.40 -3.54
C ARG A 369 -4.46 -16.76 -3.55
N VAL A 370 -4.05 -17.53 -2.55
CA VAL A 370 -2.72 -18.13 -2.45
C VAL A 370 -2.83 -19.49 -1.78
N SER A 371 -1.95 -20.42 -2.11
CA SER A 371 -1.86 -21.69 -1.39
C SER A 371 -0.78 -21.65 -0.29
N PRO A 372 -0.94 -22.42 0.81
CA PRO A 372 0.11 -22.56 1.81
C PRO A 372 1.47 -23.01 1.23
N ALA A 373 1.46 -23.88 0.22
CA ALA A 373 2.66 -24.35 -0.48
C ALA A 373 3.36 -23.23 -1.24
N LEU A 374 2.61 -22.35 -1.89
CA LEU A 374 3.17 -21.19 -2.57
C LEU A 374 3.86 -20.25 -1.58
N LEU A 375 3.20 -19.90 -0.47
CA LEU A 375 3.80 -19.05 0.57
C LEU A 375 5.07 -19.67 1.17
N ALA A 376 5.05 -20.99 1.45
CA ALA A 376 6.24 -21.70 1.91
C ALA A 376 7.37 -21.69 0.87
N GLY A 377 7.03 -21.82 -0.42
CA GLY A 377 7.96 -21.68 -1.54
C GLY A 377 8.60 -20.29 -1.59
N VAL A 378 7.80 -19.23 -1.43
CA VAL A 378 8.26 -17.83 -1.40
C VAL A 378 9.21 -17.59 -0.24
N LEU A 379 8.87 -18.04 0.97
CA LEU A 379 9.74 -17.90 2.14
C LEU A 379 11.08 -18.61 1.95
N ARG A 380 11.07 -19.84 1.40
CA ARG A 380 12.29 -20.60 1.10
C ARG A 380 13.15 -19.92 0.04
N ALA A 381 12.54 -19.46 -1.04
CA ALA A 381 13.25 -18.76 -2.11
C ALA A 381 13.84 -17.43 -1.60
N GLY A 382 13.06 -16.66 -0.83
CA GLY A 382 13.50 -15.42 -0.21
C GLY A 382 14.66 -15.63 0.77
N GLN A 383 14.61 -16.67 1.59
CA GLN A 383 15.68 -17.01 2.53
C GLN A 383 16.97 -17.45 1.82
N ALA A 384 16.87 -18.12 0.68
CA ALA A 384 18.03 -18.54 -0.10
C ALA A 384 18.63 -17.40 -0.95
N GLY A 385 17.91 -16.29 -1.11
CA GLY A 385 18.30 -15.14 -1.93
C GLY A 385 19.28 -14.19 -1.23
N ALA A 386 19.89 -13.31 -2.02
CA ALA A 386 20.86 -12.32 -1.52
C ALA A 386 20.25 -11.30 -0.54
N GLN A 387 18.94 -11.05 -0.63
CA GLN A 387 18.21 -10.07 0.20
C GLN A 387 17.55 -10.69 1.44
N ALA A 388 17.95 -11.91 1.82
CA ALA A 388 17.37 -12.62 2.95
C ALA A 388 17.46 -11.84 4.29
N PRO A 389 18.58 -11.16 4.63
CA PRO A 389 18.65 -10.37 5.87
C PRO A 389 17.63 -9.23 5.89
N GLU A 390 17.46 -8.52 4.78
CA GLU A 390 16.52 -7.42 4.63
C GLU A 390 15.09 -7.92 4.72
N LEU A 391 14.75 -9.01 4.02
CA LEU A 391 13.43 -9.64 4.11
C LEU A 391 13.11 -10.05 5.55
N LEU A 392 14.04 -10.71 6.23
CA LEU A 392 13.86 -11.15 7.63
C LEU A 392 13.63 -9.95 8.57
N ALA A 393 14.38 -8.85 8.39
CA ALA A 393 14.24 -7.65 9.19
C ALA A 393 12.86 -6.97 9.04
N THR A 394 12.13 -7.26 7.96
CA THR A 394 10.78 -6.72 7.74
C THR A 394 9.70 -7.48 8.54
N LEU A 395 9.90 -8.77 8.84
CA LEU A 395 8.86 -9.63 9.41
C LEU A 395 8.59 -9.30 10.89
N PRO A 396 7.33 -9.19 11.35
CA PRO A 396 7.00 -9.00 12.77
C PRO A 396 7.59 -10.10 13.65
N VAL A 397 8.11 -9.69 14.81
CA VAL A 397 8.65 -10.61 15.83
C VAL A 397 7.61 -10.81 16.92
N ALA A 398 7.29 -12.08 17.19
CA ALA A 398 6.24 -12.45 18.12
C ALA A 398 6.52 -11.91 19.54
N GLY A 399 5.52 -11.24 20.11
CA GLY A 399 5.61 -10.64 21.45
C GLY A 399 6.43 -9.34 21.52
N LEU A 400 7.10 -8.93 20.44
CA LEU A 400 7.99 -7.76 20.43
C LEU A 400 7.47 -6.60 19.59
N ASP A 401 7.17 -6.81 18.31
CA ASP A 401 6.86 -5.70 17.40
C ASP A 401 5.79 -5.99 16.34
N GLY A 402 5.43 -4.92 15.63
CA GLY A 402 4.40 -4.96 14.58
C GLY A 402 3.06 -5.54 15.05
N THR A 403 2.39 -6.19 14.12
CA THR A 403 1.09 -6.86 14.34
C THR A 403 1.15 -8.07 15.29
N LEU A 404 2.35 -8.51 15.69
CA LEU A 404 2.53 -9.60 16.67
C LEU A 404 2.99 -9.13 18.06
N SER A 405 3.19 -7.82 18.26
CA SER A 405 3.67 -7.23 19.52
C SER A 405 2.83 -7.60 20.75
N ARG A 406 1.55 -7.91 20.58
CA ARG A 406 0.62 -8.31 21.67
C ARG A 406 0.28 -9.80 21.67
N ARG A 407 0.86 -10.59 20.77
CA ARG A 407 0.55 -12.02 20.59
C ARG A 407 1.73 -12.86 21.04
N LEU A 408 1.45 -14.05 21.58
CA LEU A 408 2.44 -15.09 21.90
C LEU A 408 3.52 -14.70 22.94
N LYS A 409 3.33 -13.61 23.71
CA LYS A 409 4.28 -13.10 24.72
C LYS A 409 4.76 -14.14 25.72
N ASP A 410 3.85 -14.99 26.18
CA ASP A 410 4.13 -15.99 27.22
C ASP A 410 4.41 -17.39 26.62
N SER A 411 4.87 -17.44 25.38
CA SER A 411 5.14 -18.71 24.67
C SER A 411 6.62 -18.84 24.29
N PRO A 412 7.12 -20.07 24.05
CA PRO A 412 8.47 -20.29 23.53
C PRO A 412 8.74 -19.66 22.15
N ALA A 413 7.70 -19.15 21.47
CA ALA A 413 7.83 -18.48 20.19
C ALA A 413 8.08 -16.97 20.30
N ALA A 414 8.05 -16.39 21.51
CA ALA A 414 8.40 -14.99 21.71
C ALA A 414 9.93 -14.79 21.65
N GLY A 415 10.36 -13.71 20.98
CA GLY A 415 11.78 -13.35 20.89
C GLY A 415 12.26 -13.09 19.47
#